data_AF-A0A952DX56-F1
#
_entry.id   AF-A0A952DX56-F1
#
_cell.length_a   1.000
_cell.length_b   1.000
_cell.length_c   1.000
_cell.angle_alpha   90.00
_cell.angle_beta   90.00
_cell.angle_gamma   90.00
#
_symmetry.space_group_name_H-M   'P 1'
#
loop_
_entity.id
_entity.type
_entity.pdbx_description
1 polymer ?
#
loop_
_entity_poly.entity_id
_entity_poly.type
_entity_poly.pdbx_seq_one_letter_code
_entity_poly.pdbx_strand_id
1 'polypeptide(L)'
;MAKSRRTQSTSVKTAKTTPSQNHHLLVILIIVLLLGLAFVSMKYFLAKKSWMKYGIQAQDKILNAPTRDSARDASVIAATMLKFPEGTPMFMQPAVLAQYVEVISQQTGRDLVVVDVNGKILADTVVENVGQVWAEDKAGEVMLTIQDGKPREFEEVSADYPNGLTQTVVPVRDDSGKIHGAVIFSAENRPE
;
A
#
# COMPACT_ATOMS: atom_id res chain seq x y z
N MET A 1 14.47 55.56 -91.29
CA MET A 1 13.19 56.17 -90.84
C MET A 1 12.29 55.07 -90.28
N ALA A 2 11.51 55.41 -89.26
CA ALA A 2 10.41 54.66 -88.64
C ALA A 2 10.74 53.45 -87.72
N LYS A 3 10.67 53.74 -86.41
CA LYS A 3 10.39 52.80 -85.31
C LYS A 3 9.01 52.16 -85.49
N SER A 4 8.87 50.88 -85.12
CA SER A 4 7.61 50.37 -84.56
C SER A 4 7.92 49.36 -83.45
N ARG A 5 7.51 49.74 -82.24
CA ARG A 5 7.54 48.93 -81.01
C ARG A 5 6.35 47.98 -81.03
N ARG A 6 6.54 46.72 -80.65
CA ARG A 6 5.50 45.94 -79.97
C ARG A 6 6.08 44.99 -78.92
N THR A 7 5.99 45.47 -77.67
CA THR A 7 5.63 44.74 -76.43
C THR A 7 6.35 43.43 -76.09
N GLN A 8 7.36 43.52 -75.21
CA GLN A 8 7.69 42.43 -74.29
C GLN A 8 6.63 42.38 -73.19
N SER A 9 5.92 41.25 -73.12
CA SER A 9 5.06 40.90 -71.99
C SER A 9 5.96 40.55 -70.80
N THR A 10 5.94 41.38 -69.76
CA THR A 10 6.46 41.02 -68.44
C THR A 10 5.51 40.01 -67.81
N SER A 11 5.80 38.72 -67.99
CA SER A 11 5.19 37.66 -67.19
C SER A 11 5.70 37.78 -65.76
N VAL A 12 4.86 38.32 -64.88
CA VAL A 12 5.02 38.14 -63.44
C VAL A 12 4.87 36.65 -63.16
N LYS A 13 5.98 35.98 -62.81
CA LYS A 13 5.93 34.64 -62.23
C LYS A 13 5.28 34.74 -60.84
N THR A 14 3.97 34.66 -60.79
CA THR A 14 3.28 34.27 -59.56
C THR A 14 3.61 32.81 -59.30
N ALA A 15 4.42 32.55 -58.28
CA ALA A 15 4.66 31.22 -57.77
C ALA A 15 3.32 30.65 -57.29
N LYS A 16 2.68 29.82 -58.13
CA LYS A 16 1.56 28.98 -57.70
C LYS A 16 2.11 27.97 -56.70
N THR A 17 1.90 28.23 -55.41
CA THR A 17 1.99 27.18 -54.40
C THR A 17 0.85 26.19 -54.66
N THR A 18 1.19 25.06 -55.26
CA THR A 18 0.23 23.98 -55.57
C THR A 18 -0.29 23.38 -54.26
N PRO A 19 -1.61 23.28 -54.04
CA PRO A 19 -2.20 22.83 -52.78
C PRO A 19 -1.78 21.41 -52.34
N SER A 20 -1.27 20.56 -53.24
CA SER A 20 -0.81 19.21 -52.90
C SER A 20 0.46 19.18 -52.05
N GLN A 21 1.40 20.11 -52.25
CA GLN A 21 2.70 20.08 -51.56
C GLN A 21 2.56 20.38 -50.06
N ASN A 22 1.64 21.29 -49.71
CA ASN A 22 1.33 21.61 -48.32
C ASN A 22 0.56 20.48 -47.62
N HIS A 23 -0.28 19.74 -48.35
CA HIS A 23 -0.95 18.55 -47.80
C HIS A 23 0.03 17.43 -47.47
N HIS A 24 1.02 17.15 -48.32
CA HIS A 24 2.05 16.16 -48.02
C HIS A 24 2.89 16.56 -46.79
N LEU A 25 3.25 17.84 -46.67
CA LEU A 25 3.98 18.35 -45.49
C LEU A 25 3.16 18.20 -44.20
N LEU A 26 1.86 18.50 -44.25
CA LEU A 26 0.94 18.40 -43.11
C LEU A 26 0.73 16.93 -42.71
N VAL A 27 0.58 16.02 -43.67
CA VAL A 27 0.48 14.58 -43.42
C VAL A 27 1.75 14.03 -42.76
N ILE A 28 2.93 14.44 -43.24
CA ILE A 28 4.21 14.05 -42.64
C ILE A 28 4.31 14.55 -41.19
N LEU A 29 3.93 15.80 -40.93
CA LEU A 29 3.90 16.37 -39.58
C LEU A 29 2.97 15.60 -38.64
N ILE A 30 1.76 15.23 -39.10
CA ILE A 30 0.82 14.42 -38.32
C ILE A 30 1.42 13.05 -37.99
N ILE A 31 2.04 12.38 -38.97
CA ILE A 31 2.65 11.05 -38.76
C ILE A 31 3.78 11.14 -37.71
N VAL A 32 4.65 12.15 -37.80
CA VAL A 32 5.74 12.35 -36.83
C VAL A 32 5.18 12.59 -35.42
N LEU A 33 4.10 13.38 -35.30
CA LEU A 33 3.47 13.67 -34.01
C LEU A 33 2.82 12.41 -33.41
N LEU A 34 2.15 11.60 -34.22
CA LEU A 34 1.58 10.31 -33.80
C LEU A 34 2.66 9.33 -33.36
N LEU A 35 3.78 9.24 -34.08
CA LEU A 35 4.92 8.40 -33.68
C LEU A 35 5.55 8.86 -32.36
N GLY A 36 5.67 10.18 -32.16
CA GLY A 36 6.13 10.76 -30.91
C GLY A 36 5.21 10.40 -29.74
N LEU A 37 3.89 10.53 -29.91
CA LEU A 37 2.89 10.15 -28.90
C LEU A 37 2.94 8.65 -28.58
N ALA A 38 3.08 7.79 -29.60
CA ALA A 38 3.21 6.34 -29.42
C ALA A 38 4.49 5.97 -28.64
N PHE A 39 5.59 6.68 -28.89
CA PHE A 39 6.84 6.47 -28.16
C PHE A 39 6.73 6.87 -26.68
N VAL A 40 6.12 8.04 -26.40
CA VAL A 40 5.89 8.51 -25.03
C VAL A 40 4.95 7.57 -24.28
N SER A 41 3.85 7.13 -24.91
CA SER A 41 2.89 6.22 -24.29
C SER A 41 3.50 4.83 -24.03
N MET A 42 4.33 4.32 -24.94
CA MET A 42 5.08 3.07 -24.74
C MET A 42 6.07 3.19 -23.58
N LYS A 43 6.83 4.29 -23.49
CA LYS A 43 7.75 4.54 -22.35
C LYS A 43 7.00 4.65 -21.04
N TYR A 44 5.86 5.33 -21.02
CA TYR A 44 4.98 5.41 -19.86
C TYR A 44 4.44 4.04 -19.46
N PHE A 45 4.00 3.21 -20.41
CA PHE A 45 3.49 1.87 -20.14
C PHE A 45 4.58 0.92 -19.61
N LEU A 46 5.80 1.00 -20.15
CA LEU A 46 6.95 0.24 -19.66
C LEU A 46 7.37 0.69 -18.25
N ALA A 47 7.37 1.99 -17.97
CA ALA A 47 7.62 2.52 -16.64
C ALA A 47 6.55 2.07 -15.64
N LYS A 48 5.26 2.13 -16.02
CA LYS A 48 4.14 1.62 -15.22
C LYS A 48 4.25 0.12 -14.95
N LYS A 49 4.61 -0.69 -15.97
CA LYS A 49 4.82 -2.14 -15.83
C LYS A 49 6.04 -2.47 -14.96
N SER A 50 7.09 -1.64 -15.01
CA SER A 50 8.25 -1.73 -14.13
C SER A 50 7.86 -1.43 -12.69
N TRP A 51 7.15 -0.32 -12.44
CA TRP A 51 6.68 0.06 -11.10
C TRP A 51 5.76 -0.99 -10.47
N MET A 52 4.86 -1.61 -11.25
CA MET A 52 4.04 -2.74 -10.76
C MET A 52 4.88 -3.97 -10.38
N LYS A 53 5.98 -4.24 -11.10
CA LYS A 53 6.90 -5.34 -10.74
C LYS A 53 7.75 -5.05 -9.51
N TYR A 54 8.17 -3.80 -9.30
CA TYR A 54 8.89 -3.40 -8.10
C TYR A 54 8.00 -3.49 -6.85
N GLY A 55 6.72 -3.10 -6.94
CA GLY A 55 5.76 -3.29 -5.86
C GLY A 55 5.60 -4.77 -5.49
N ILE A 56 5.37 -5.63 -6.48
CA ILE A 56 5.11 -7.07 -6.25
C ILE A 56 6.36 -7.82 -5.77
N GLN A 57 7.56 -7.50 -6.29
CA GLN A 57 8.81 -8.15 -5.83
C GLN A 57 9.32 -7.63 -4.49
N ALA A 58 9.08 -6.35 -4.16
CA ALA A 58 9.34 -5.85 -2.81
C ALA A 58 8.38 -6.50 -1.81
N GLN A 59 7.10 -6.66 -2.17
CA GLN A 59 6.11 -7.37 -1.34
C GLN A 59 6.54 -8.83 -1.12
N ASP A 60 6.88 -9.57 -2.17
CA ASP A 60 7.28 -10.99 -2.09
C ASP A 60 8.54 -11.21 -1.25
N LYS A 61 9.49 -10.26 -1.27
CA LYS A 61 10.70 -10.30 -0.43
C LYS A 61 10.44 -9.87 1.02
N ILE A 62 9.44 -9.02 1.28
CA ILE A 62 9.03 -8.61 2.63
C ILE A 62 8.17 -9.70 3.28
N LEU A 63 7.26 -10.31 2.52
CA LEU A 63 6.36 -11.39 2.96
C LEU A 63 7.09 -12.71 3.23
N ASN A 64 8.20 -12.97 2.52
CA ASN A 64 9.00 -14.20 2.66
C ASN A 64 10.39 -13.98 3.29
N ALA A 65 10.70 -12.77 3.76
CA ALA A 65 11.88 -12.57 4.59
C ALA A 65 11.65 -13.30 5.92
N PRO A 66 12.65 -14.01 6.47
CA PRO A 66 12.55 -14.53 7.83
C PRO A 66 12.20 -13.36 8.74
N THR A 67 11.06 -13.47 9.40
CA THR A 67 10.42 -12.49 10.28
C THR A 67 11.29 -12.22 11.48
N ARG A 68 12.36 -11.45 11.28
CA ARG A 68 13.41 -11.29 12.30
C ARG A 68 13.02 -10.35 13.44
N ASP A 69 11.83 -9.76 13.44
CA ASP A 69 11.40 -8.92 14.57
C ASP A 69 9.88 -8.68 14.59
N SER A 70 9.08 -9.74 14.78
CA SER A 70 7.63 -9.63 15.02
C SER A 70 7.31 -8.66 16.18
N ALA A 71 8.17 -8.61 17.20
CA ALA A 71 8.09 -7.64 18.30
C ALA A 71 8.20 -6.19 17.82
N ARG A 72 9.15 -5.88 16.93
CA ARG A 72 9.28 -4.55 16.34
C ARG A 72 8.09 -4.18 15.47
N ASP A 73 7.63 -5.08 14.61
CA ASP A 73 6.46 -4.83 13.76
C ASP A 73 5.22 -4.56 14.61
N ALA A 74 4.97 -5.42 15.61
CA ALA A 74 3.89 -5.26 16.56
C ALA A 74 4.01 -3.94 17.33
N SER A 75 5.22 -3.55 17.73
CA SER A 75 5.46 -2.28 18.44
C SER A 75 5.16 -1.06 17.58
N VAL A 76 5.49 -1.11 16.28
CA VAL A 76 5.15 -0.04 15.32
C VAL A 76 3.63 0.04 15.16
N ILE A 77 2.96 -1.10 14.97
CA ILE A 77 1.50 -1.20 14.87
C ILE A 77 0.85 -0.60 16.13
N ALA A 78 1.24 -1.06 17.32
CA ALA A 78 0.73 -0.58 18.61
C ALA A 78 0.89 0.94 18.77
N ALA A 79 2.04 1.50 18.36
CA ALA A 79 2.29 2.94 18.44
C ALA A 79 1.40 3.75 17.49
N THR A 80 0.99 3.19 16.35
CA THR A 80 0.09 3.87 15.41
C THR A 80 -1.37 3.86 15.88
N MET A 81 -1.81 2.87 16.68
CA MET A 81 -3.19 2.80 17.20
C MET A 81 -3.54 3.96 18.14
N LEU A 82 -2.54 4.65 18.67
CA LEU A 82 -2.70 5.82 19.53
C LEU A 82 -2.51 7.16 18.78
N LYS A 83 -2.22 7.14 17.47
CA LYS A 83 -1.96 8.33 16.65
C LYS A 83 -2.92 8.37 15.45
N PHE A 84 -3.55 9.53 15.20
CA PHE A 84 -4.48 9.89 14.09
C PHE A 84 -5.99 9.60 14.26
N PRO A 85 -6.88 10.40 13.63
CA PRO A 85 -6.98 11.87 13.66
C PRO A 85 -8.29 12.31 14.37
N GLU A 86 -8.32 13.54 14.91
CA GLU A 86 -9.49 14.17 15.59
C GLU A 86 -9.72 13.82 17.08
N GLY A 87 -8.62 13.69 17.84
CA GLY A 87 -8.65 13.78 19.30
C GLY A 87 -9.02 12.50 20.06
N THR A 88 -9.65 11.52 19.38
CA THR A 88 -9.90 10.19 19.95
C THR A 88 -8.93 9.17 19.35
N PRO A 89 -8.12 8.44 20.14
CA PRO A 89 -7.24 7.38 19.63
C PRO A 89 -8.01 6.34 18.81
N MET A 90 -7.41 5.81 17.73
CA MET A 90 -8.00 4.71 16.93
C MET A 90 -8.36 3.51 17.80
N PHE A 91 -7.55 3.23 18.82
CA PHE A 91 -7.81 2.21 19.85
C PHE A 91 -9.22 2.32 20.49
N MET A 92 -9.78 3.54 20.56
CA MET A 92 -11.09 3.82 21.15
C MET A 92 -12.22 3.92 20.10
N GLN A 93 -11.92 3.63 18.83
CA GLN A 93 -12.84 3.73 17.71
C GLN A 93 -13.03 2.35 17.05
N PRO A 94 -13.99 1.52 17.51
CA PRO A 94 -14.10 0.11 17.10
C PRO A 94 -14.13 -0.10 15.59
N ALA A 95 -14.89 0.71 14.84
CA ALA A 95 -14.99 0.57 13.39
C ALA A 95 -13.65 0.90 12.68
N VAL A 96 -12.93 1.91 13.16
CA VAL A 96 -11.63 2.30 12.59
C VAL A 96 -10.56 1.27 12.94
N LEU A 97 -10.58 0.77 14.17
CA LEU A 97 -9.66 -0.28 14.63
C LEU A 97 -9.86 -1.58 13.85
N ALA A 98 -11.11 -2.01 13.65
CA ALA A 98 -11.43 -3.19 12.85
C ALA A 98 -10.94 -3.04 11.40
N GLN A 99 -11.22 -1.90 10.76
CA GLN A 99 -10.74 -1.63 9.39
C GLN A 99 -9.22 -1.63 9.31
N TYR A 100 -8.54 -1.09 10.33
CA TYR A 100 -7.09 -1.06 10.40
C TYR A 100 -6.51 -2.47 10.52
N VAL A 101 -7.05 -3.30 11.42
CA VAL A 101 -6.64 -4.70 11.60
C VAL A 101 -6.82 -5.48 10.30
N GLU A 102 -7.97 -5.34 9.64
CA GLU A 102 -8.24 -5.96 8.34
C GLU A 102 -7.19 -5.58 7.30
N VAL A 103 -6.88 -4.29 7.14
CA VAL A 103 -5.91 -3.81 6.14
C VAL A 103 -4.51 -4.36 6.41
N ILE A 104 -4.05 -4.34 7.66
CA ILE A 104 -2.72 -4.87 8.01
C ILE A 104 -2.66 -6.37 7.77
N SER A 105 -3.68 -7.12 8.19
CA SER A 105 -3.75 -8.57 7.98
C SER A 105 -3.77 -8.93 6.49
N GLN A 106 -4.57 -8.22 5.67
CA GLN A 106 -4.59 -8.42 4.21
C GLN A 106 -3.25 -8.10 3.54
N GLN A 107 -2.55 -7.06 4.00
CA GLN A 107 -1.28 -6.65 3.39
C GLN A 107 -0.10 -7.54 3.76
N THR A 108 -0.13 -8.11 4.96
CA THR A 108 0.97 -8.90 5.53
C THR A 108 0.72 -10.40 5.45
N GLY A 109 -0.52 -10.83 5.29
CA GLY A 109 -0.92 -12.23 5.42
C GLY A 109 -0.89 -12.74 6.87
N ARG A 110 -0.58 -11.88 7.84
CA ARG A 110 -0.35 -12.24 9.25
C ARG A 110 -1.60 -12.00 10.09
N ASP A 111 -1.77 -12.84 11.10
CA ASP A 111 -2.77 -12.65 12.14
C ASP A 111 -2.42 -11.43 13.01
N LEU A 112 -3.45 -10.66 13.35
CA LEU A 112 -3.37 -9.46 14.17
C LEU A 112 -4.63 -9.38 15.05
N VAL A 113 -4.40 -9.28 16.36
CA VAL A 113 -5.44 -9.13 17.38
C VAL A 113 -5.11 -7.96 18.29
N VAL A 114 -6.14 -7.24 18.72
CA VAL A 114 -6.04 -6.11 19.65
C VAL A 114 -6.96 -6.37 20.83
N VAL A 115 -6.42 -6.30 22.03
CA VAL A 115 -7.16 -6.51 23.28
C VAL A 115 -7.12 -5.27 24.18
N ASP A 116 -8.15 -5.09 25.01
CA ASP A 116 -8.16 -4.07 26.07
C ASP A 116 -7.35 -4.50 27.31
N VAL A 117 -7.30 -3.63 28.32
CA VAL A 117 -6.61 -3.90 29.60
C VAL A 117 -7.13 -5.12 30.38
N ASN A 118 -8.32 -5.62 30.05
CA ASN A 118 -8.92 -6.81 30.65
C ASN A 118 -8.78 -8.04 29.76
N GLY A 119 -8.04 -7.95 28.65
CA GLY A 119 -7.88 -9.03 27.67
C GLY A 119 -9.09 -9.22 26.76
N LYS A 120 -10.06 -8.29 26.75
CA LYS A 120 -11.20 -8.38 25.83
C LYS A 120 -10.76 -8.00 24.42
N ILE A 121 -11.08 -8.84 23.45
CA ILE A 121 -10.76 -8.62 22.03
C ILE A 121 -11.58 -7.45 21.50
N LEU A 122 -10.89 -6.39 21.09
CA LEU A 122 -11.46 -5.17 20.51
C LEU A 122 -11.53 -5.24 18.98
N ALA A 123 -10.55 -5.89 18.37
CA ALA A 123 -10.47 -6.13 16.94
C ALA A 123 -9.60 -7.36 16.70
N ASP A 124 -9.96 -8.13 15.68
CA ASP A 124 -9.30 -9.37 15.32
C ASP A 124 -9.39 -9.55 13.80
N THR A 125 -8.43 -10.27 13.26
CA THR A 125 -8.46 -10.76 11.89
C THR A 125 -9.62 -11.74 11.67
N VAL A 126 -9.98 -12.53 12.68
CA VAL A 126 -11.15 -13.41 12.72
C VAL A 126 -12.28 -12.67 13.45
N VAL A 127 -13.22 -12.10 12.70
CA VAL A 127 -14.24 -11.16 13.23
C VAL A 127 -15.13 -11.80 14.31
N GLU A 128 -15.33 -13.12 14.24
CA GLU A 128 -16.11 -13.91 15.19
C GLU A 128 -15.52 -13.90 16.61
N ASN A 129 -14.23 -13.60 16.75
CA ASN A 129 -13.54 -13.54 18.05
C ASN A 129 -13.75 -12.20 18.76
N VAL A 130 -14.21 -11.16 18.06
CA VAL A 130 -14.39 -9.83 18.63
C VAL A 130 -15.41 -9.85 19.78
N GLY A 131 -15.01 -9.26 20.91
CA GLY A 131 -15.82 -9.18 22.12
C GLY A 131 -15.63 -10.33 23.11
N GLN A 132 -14.95 -11.40 22.70
CA GLN A 132 -14.52 -12.48 23.58
C GLN A 132 -13.33 -12.04 24.46
N VAL A 133 -13.03 -12.80 25.51
CA VAL A 133 -11.82 -12.60 26.32
C VAL A 133 -10.75 -13.52 25.77
N TRP A 134 -9.56 -12.99 25.52
CA TRP A 134 -8.41 -13.77 25.07
C TRP A 134 -8.10 -14.90 26.05
N ALA A 135 -7.98 -16.12 25.54
CA ALA A 135 -7.71 -17.31 26.33
C ALA A 135 -6.77 -18.31 25.63
N GLU A 136 -6.19 -17.92 24.49
CA GLU A 136 -5.41 -18.82 23.62
C GLU A 136 -3.90 -18.85 23.97
N ASP A 137 -3.50 -18.17 25.06
CA ASP A 137 -2.14 -18.16 25.60
C ASP A 137 -2.00 -19.08 26.83
N LYS A 138 -1.01 -19.98 26.82
CA LYS A 138 -0.91 -21.05 27.83
C LYS A 138 -0.41 -20.57 29.18
N ALA A 139 0.45 -19.54 29.21
CA ALA A 139 1.06 -19.03 30.44
C ALA A 139 0.55 -17.62 30.81
N GLY A 140 -0.50 -17.13 30.13
CA GLY A 140 -1.06 -15.80 30.36
C GLY A 140 -0.15 -14.68 29.88
N GLU A 141 0.65 -14.92 28.84
CA GLU A 141 1.59 -13.98 28.23
C GLU A 141 0.95 -12.63 27.88
N VAL A 142 -0.29 -12.62 27.42
CA VAL A 142 -1.04 -11.40 27.11
C VAL A 142 -1.31 -10.60 28.37
N MET A 143 -1.85 -11.23 29.41
CA MET A 143 -2.14 -10.55 30.67
C MET A 143 -0.87 -10.11 31.42
N LEU A 144 0.19 -10.92 31.39
CA LEU A 144 1.49 -10.55 31.94
C LEU A 144 2.08 -9.34 31.20
N THR A 145 1.91 -9.27 29.89
CA THR A 145 2.34 -8.13 29.06
C THR A 145 1.51 -6.89 29.36
N ILE A 146 0.21 -7.01 29.61
CA ILE A 146 -0.59 -5.86 30.05
C ILE A 146 -0.16 -5.39 31.44
N GLN A 147 0.23 -6.30 32.34
CA GLN A 147 0.60 -5.97 33.72
C GLN A 147 1.97 -5.31 33.85
N ASP A 148 3.01 -5.86 33.19
CA ASP A 148 4.39 -5.37 33.32
C ASP A 148 4.90 -4.65 32.07
N GLY A 149 4.14 -4.72 30.97
CA GLY A 149 4.45 -4.10 29.69
C GLY A 149 5.75 -4.59 29.04
N LYS A 150 6.17 -5.82 29.33
CA LYS A 150 7.27 -6.47 28.60
C LYS A 150 6.69 -7.26 27.43
N PRO A 151 7.17 -7.04 26.19
CA PRO A 151 6.83 -7.90 25.07
C PRO A 151 7.13 -9.36 25.35
N ARG A 152 6.31 -10.27 24.82
CA ARG A 152 6.46 -11.72 24.96
C ARG A 152 6.12 -12.41 23.65
N GLU A 153 6.75 -13.55 23.42
CA GLU A 153 6.37 -14.49 22.37
C GLU A 153 5.72 -15.70 23.00
N PHE A 154 4.73 -16.26 22.33
CA PHE A 154 4.03 -17.48 22.73
C PHE A 154 3.50 -18.21 21.50
N GLU A 155 3.12 -19.47 21.68
CA GLU A 155 2.46 -20.27 20.66
C GLU A 155 0.96 -20.31 20.96
N GLU A 156 0.17 -19.77 20.05
CA GLU A 156 -1.29 -19.85 20.08
C GLU A 156 -1.75 -21.19 19.51
N VAL A 157 -2.56 -21.94 20.25
CA VAL A 157 -3.20 -23.16 19.74
C VAL A 157 -4.69 -23.05 19.98
N SER A 158 -5.43 -22.71 18.92
CA SER A 158 -6.85 -22.39 18.96
C SER A 158 -7.64 -23.20 17.92
N ALA A 159 -8.96 -23.02 17.89
CA ALA A 159 -9.80 -23.61 16.84
C ALA A 159 -9.44 -23.06 15.44
N ASP A 160 -9.01 -21.79 15.37
CA ASP A 160 -8.59 -21.12 14.14
C ASP A 160 -7.19 -21.59 13.70
N TYR A 161 -6.32 -21.88 14.67
CA TYR A 161 -4.94 -22.32 14.43
C TYR A 161 -4.61 -23.63 15.18
N PRO A 162 -5.17 -24.78 14.75
CA PRO A 162 -5.03 -26.05 15.49
C PRO A 162 -3.60 -26.62 15.47
N ASN A 163 -2.76 -26.16 14.54
CA ASN A 163 -1.36 -26.59 14.40
C ASN A 163 -0.37 -25.67 15.13
N GLY A 164 -0.86 -24.64 15.83
CA GLY A 164 -0.01 -23.62 16.42
C GLY A 164 0.21 -22.44 15.49
N LEU A 165 0.24 -21.23 16.06
CA LEU A 165 0.72 -20.02 15.41
C LEU A 165 1.63 -19.27 16.38
N THR A 166 2.85 -18.97 15.95
CA THR A 166 3.78 -18.18 16.79
C THR A 166 3.28 -16.76 16.84
N GLN A 167 3.00 -16.24 18.03
CA GLN A 167 2.48 -14.90 18.26
C GLN A 167 3.46 -14.07 19.10
N THR A 168 3.51 -12.78 18.83
CA THR A 168 4.18 -11.81 19.69
C THR A 168 3.17 -10.84 20.25
N VAL A 169 3.14 -10.69 21.57
CA VAL A 169 2.33 -9.68 22.25
C VAL A 169 3.20 -8.50 22.68
N VAL A 170 2.72 -7.29 22.42
CA VAL A 170 3.32 -6.03 22.86
C VAL A 170 2.27 -5.15 23.52
N PRO A 171 2.64 -4.35 24.53
CA PRO A 171 1.68 -3.45 25.18
C PRO A 171 1.39 -2.24 24.30
N VAL A 172 0.13 -1.81 24.27
CA VAL A 172 -0.29 -0.52 23.72
C VAL A 172 -0.14 0.53 24.81
N ARG A 173 0.87 1.40 24.68
CA ARG A 173 1.21 2.44 25.68
C ARG A 173 1.11 3.83 25.12
N ASP A 174 0.48 4.73 25.87
CA ASP A 174 0.51 6.16 25.55
C ASP A 174 1.83 6.82 25.96
N ASP A 175 1.97 8.10 25.63
CA ASP A 175 3.17 8.90 25.92
C ASP A 175 3.44 9.06 27.43
N SER A 176 2.45 8.79 28.30
CA SER A 176 2.61 8.77 29.76
C SER A 176 3.10 7.42 30.29
N GLY A 177 3.20 6.41 29.43
CA GLY A 177 3.53 5.04 29.77
C GLY A 177 2.34 4.21 30.26
N LYS A 178 1.12 4.77 30.26
CA LYS A 178 -0.10 4.04 30.63
C LYS A 178 -0.42 3.00 29.55
N ILE A 179 -0.65 1.76 29.99
CA ILE A 179 -1.04 0.64 29.13
C ILE A 179 -2.57 0.69 28.95
N HIS A 180 -3.01 0.70 27.69
CA HIS A 180 -4.44 0.65 27.30
C HIS A 180 -4.91 -0.73 26.85
N GLY A 181 -3.97 -1.65 26.66
CA GLY A 181 -4.22 -3.01 26.19
C GLY A 181 -2.97 -3.59 25.55
N ALA A 182 -3.15 -4.51 24.61
CA ALA A 182 -2.05 -5.15 23.89
C ALA A 182 -2.39 -5.42 22.42
N VAL A 183 -1.35 -5.51 21.61
CA VAL A 183 -1.38 -6.01 20.24
C VAL A 183 -0.72 -7.38 20.23
N ILE A 184 -1.38 -8.35 19.61
CA ILE A 184 -0.90 -9.70 19.38
C ILE A 184 -0.72 -9.82 17.87
N PHE A 185 0.48 -10.19 17.43
CA PHE A 185 0.83 -10.21 16.01
C PHE A 185 1.68 -11.43 15.69
N SER A 186 1.19 -12.24 14.74
CA SER A 186 1.81 -13.54 14.43
C SER A 186 3.17 -13.36 13.80
N ALA A 187 4.15 -14.19 14.11
CA ALA A 187 5.49 -14.14 13.51
C ALA A 187 5.52 -14.69 12.08
N GLU A 188 4.46 -15.33 11.61
CA GLU A 188 4.38 -15.95 10.29
C GLU A 188 3.03 -15.69 9.64
N ASN A 189 2.95 -15.93 8.34
CA ASN A 189 1.68 -15.80 7.63
C ASN A 189 0.69 -16.84 8.17
N ARG A 190 -0.58 -16.47 8.20
CA ARG A 190 -1.66 -17.38 8.57
C ARG A 190 -1.66 -18.58 7.61
N PRO A 191 -1.82 -19.80 8.12
CA PRO A 191 -2.11 -20.95 7.26
C PRO A 191 -3.44 -20.71 6.52
N GLU A 192 -3.46 -21.04 5.23
CA GLU A 192 -4.68 -20.99 4.39
C GLU A 192 -5.74 -22.02 4.80
#